data_AF-A0A348PT91-F1
#
_entry.id   AF-A0A348PT91-F1
#
_cell.length_a   1.000
_cell.length_b   1.000
_cell.length_c   1.000
_cell.angle_alpha   90.00
_cell.angle_beta   90.00
_cell.angle_gamma   90.00
#
_symmetry.space_group_name_H-M   'P 1'
#
loop_
_entity.id
_entity.type
_entity.pdbx_description
1 polymer ?
#
loop_
_entity_poly.entity_id
_entity_poly.type
_entity_poly.pdbx_seq_one_letter_code
_entity_poly.pdbx_strand_id
1 'polypeptide(L)'
;MRSFFILLLSAIIFSSCDKCKDVSCFNDGECEDGECVCSEWYSGESCETKIIEEYEGSYAGVMSCSWYNPYYFRFIDISSEDNEMTIEDQSNIGSFRSYRAVFTSERNFDIPSQPISSGSFESLRASGSGSFQNSGLVMNITISSSTQGTSTLCNFTEY
;
A
#
# COMPACT_ATOMS: atom_id res chain seq x y z
N MET A 1 17.51 65.06 -43.99
CA MET A 1 16.96 63.82 -44.57
C MET A 1 17.61 62.65 -43.86
N ARG A 2 16.79 61.74 -43.30
CA ARG A 2 16.97 60.27 -43.26
C ARG A 2 18.34 59.76 -42.75
N SER A 3 18.50 58.91 -41.76
CA SER A 3 17.65 57.84 -41.27
C SER A 3 18.41 57.19 -40.11
N PHE A 4 17.68 56.74 -39.09
CA PHE A 4 17.82 55.44 -38.44
C PHE A 4 19.23 54.94 -38.04
N PHE A 5 19.45 54.81 -36.72
CA PHE A 5 19.81 53.50 -36.14
C PHE A 5 19.36 53.49 -34.67
N ILE A 6 18.05 53.33 -34.47
CA ILE A 6 17.50 52.95 -33.17
C ILE A 6 17.99 51.51 -32.95
N LEU A 7 18.98 51.35 -32.07
CA LEU A 7 19.32 50.06 -31.46
C LEU A 7 18.12 49.63 -30.60
N LEU A 8 17.10 49.09 -31.27
CA LEU A 8 16.11 48.22 -30.65
C LEU A 8 16.88 47.00 -30.17
N LEU A 9 17.36 47.06 -28.92
CA LEU A 9 17.60 45.86 -28.14
C LEU A 9 16.27 45.10 -28.16
N SER A 10 16.17 44.12 -29.05
CA SER A 10 15.16 43.10 -29.00
C SER A 10 15.34 42.37 -27.67
N ALA A 11 14.70 42.89 -26.63
CA ALA A 11 14.34 42.12 -25.45
C ALA A 11 13.37 41.04 -25.95
N ILE A 12 13.94 39.96 -26.49
CA ILE A 12 13.22 38.73 -26.74
C ILE A 12 12.79 38.28 -25.35
N ILE A 13 11.53 38.59 -25.05
CA ILE A 13 10.84 38.13 -23.87
C ILE A 13 10.76 36.62 -24.07
N PHE A 14 11.75 35.88 -23.58
CA PHE A 14 11.61 34.44 -23.38
C PHE A 14 10.57 34.31 -22.27
N SER A 15 9.30 34.34 -22.65
CA SER A 15 8.23 33.82 -21.81
C SER A 15 8.52 32.33 -21.70
N SER A 16 9.30 31.95 -20.69
CA SER A 16 9.33 30.58 -20.22
C SER A 16 7.89 30.24 -19.87
N CYS A 17 7.22 29.49 -20.75
CA CYS A 17 5.88 29.01 -20.50
C CYS A 17 6.03 27.95 -19.42
N ASP A 18 5.85 28.37 -18.17
CA ASP A 18 5.82 27.47 -17.03
C ASP A 18 4.48 26.74 -17.05
N LYS A 19 4.48 25.54 -17.65
CA LYS A 19 3.31 24.69 -17.74
C LYS A 19 2.86 24.16 -16.37
N CYS A 20 3.73 24.23 -15.36
CA CYS A 20 3.46 23.76 -14.01
C CYS A 20 2.87 24.83 -13.10
N LYS A 21 2.73 26.07 -13.59
CA LYS A 21 2.27 27.21 -12.79
C LYS A 21 0.92 26.98 -12.10
N ASP A 22 0.00 26.28 -12.76
CA ASP A 22 -1.36 26.01 -12.26
C ASP A 22 -1.60 24.50 -12.03
N VAL A 23 -0.54 23.69 -11.98
CA VAL A 23 -0.61 22.24 -11.72
C VAL A 23 -0.31 21.98 -10.25
N SER A 24 -1.18 21.22 -9.58
CA SER A 24 -0.99 20.79 -8.19
C SER A 24 -0.80 19.29 -8.16
N CYS A 25 0.39 18.83 -7.77
CA CYS A 25 0.68 17.42 -7.53
C CYS A 25 0.69 17.16 -6.03
N PHE A 26 0.01 16.10 -5.60
CA PHE A 26 -0.07 15.66 -4.20
C PHE A 26 0.99 14.60 -3.90
N ASN A 27 1.14 14.26 -2.62
CA ASN A 27 1.93 13.12 -2.15
C ASN A 27 3.34 13.05 -2.76
N ASP A 28 4.07 14.18 -2.66
CA ASP A 28 5.42 14.35 -3.20
C ASP A 28 5.54 14.10 -4.72
N GLY A 29 4.46 14.26 -5.47
CA GLY A 29 4.49 14.28 -6.94
C GLY A 29 5.19 15.52 -7.48
N GLU A 30 5.94 15.36 -8.56
CA GLU A 30 6.64 16.44 -9.27
C GLU A 30 5.90 16.80 -10.54
N CYS A 31 5.78 18.10 -10.86
CA CYS A 31 5.23 18.50 -12.15
C CYS A 31 6.33 18.51 -13.23
N GLU A 32 6.13 17.71 -14.28
CA GLU A 32 6.95 17.72 -15.49
C GLU A 32 6.09 18.06 -16.70
N ASP A 33 6.45 19.12 -17.42
CA ASP A 33 5.80 19.51 -18.67
C ASP A 33 4.27 19.73 -18.60
N GLY A 34 3.74 20.04 -17.41
CA GLY A 34 2.32 20.27 -17.15
C GLY A 34 1.55 19.04 -16.68
N GLU A 35 2.24 17.91 -16.45
CA GLU A 35 1.67 16.66 -15.95
C GLU A 35 2.38 16.27 -14.64
N CYS A 36 1.66 15.60 -13.74
CA CYS A 36 2.25 15.13 -12.48
C CYS A 36 2.95 13.77 -12.69
N VAL A 37 4.19 13.70 -12.29
CA VAL A 37 4.98 12.47 -12.11
C VAL A 37 4.86 12.07 -10.65
N CYS A 38 4.16 10.97 -10.38
CA CYS A 38 3.88 10.56 -9.01
C CYS A 38 5.07 9.88 -8.34
N SER A 39 5.22 10.16 -7.05
CA SER A 39 6.12 9.42 -6.18
C SER A 39 5.69 7.95 -6.06
N GLU A 40 6.61 7.12 -5.58
CA GLU A 40 6.36 5.70 -5.35
C GLU A 40 5.10 5.51 -4.49
N TRP A 41 4.27 4.53 -4.84
CA TRP A 41 3.00 4.20 -4.16
C TRP A 41 1.81 5.13 -4.43
N TYR A 42 1.96 6.16 -5.27
CA TYR A 42 0.87 7.07 -5.62
C TYR A 42 0.53 7.05 -7.11
N SER A 43 -0.72 7.35 -7.42
CA SER A 43 -1.29 7.38 -8.76
C SER A 43 -2.42 8.41 -8.85
N GLY A 44 -2.99 8.58 -10.05
CA GLY A 44 -3.98 9.63 -10.35
C GLY A 44 -3.38 10.75 -11.17
N GLU A 45 -4.25 11.62 -11.73
CA GLU A 45 -3.81 12.75 -12.56
C GLU A 45 -3.01 13.77 -11.73
N SER A 46 -3.30 13.87 -10.44
CA SER A 46 -2.63 14.75 -9.49
C SER A 46 -1.91 13.97 -8.37
N CYS A 47 -1.67 12.68 -8.54
CA CYS A 47 -1.03 11.81 -7.54
C CYS A 47 -1.80 11.69 -6.22
N GLU A 48 -3.12 11.81 -6.27
CA GLU A 48 -4.01 11.87 -5.11
C GLU A 48 -4.36 10.50 -4.50
N THR A 49 -4.12 9.40 -5.22
CA THR A 49 -4.58 8.06 -4.84
C THR A 49 -3.41 7.15 -4.49
N LYS A 50 -3.42 6.54 -3.30
CA LYS A 50 -2.46 5.47 -3.01
C LYS A 50 -2.79 4.26 -3.88
N ILE A 51 -1.77 3.66 -4.48
CA ILE A 51 -1.92 2.45 -5.30
C ILE A 51 -2.58 1.34 -4.50
N ILE A 52 -2.18 1.18 -3.23
CA ILE A 52 -2.65 0.07 -2.40
C ILE A 52 -4.12 0.19 -1.98
N GLU A 53 -4.76 1.36 -2.08
CA GLU A 53 -6.19 1.54 -1.75
C GLU A 53 -7.10 0.61 -2.56
N GLU A 54 -6.67 0.15 -3.74
CA GLU A 54 -7.40 -0.84 -4.54
C GLU A 54 -7.63 -2.18 -3.82
N TYR A 55 -6.82 -2.47 -2.79
CA TYR A 55 -6.87 -3.69 -1.99
C TYR A 55 -7.62 -3.53 -0.66
N GLU A 56 -8.19 -2.36 -0.36
CA GLU A 56 -9.06 -2.23 0.81
C GLU A 56 -10.34 -3.05 0.60
N GLY A 57 -10.63 -3.97 1.52
CA GLY A 57 -11.79 -4.86 1.35
C GLY A 57 -11.79 -6.09 2.24
N SER A 58 -12.80 -6.93 2.03
CA SER A 58 -12.96 -8.20 2.74
C SER A 58 -12.81 -9.38 1.78
N TYR A 59 -11.93 -10.31 2.14
CA TYR A 59 -11.54 -11.46 1.35
C TYR A 59 -11.97 -12.75 2.07
N ALA A 60 -12.68 -13.62 1.36
CA ALA A 60 -13.19 -14.88 1.90
C ALA A 60 -12.48 -16.07 1.25
N GLY A 61 -11.95 -16.99 2.03
CA GLY A 61 -11.11 -18.07 1.49
C GLY A 61 -10.99 -19.30 2.37
N VAL A 62 -10.13 -20.24 1.94
CA VAL A 62 -9.68 -21.40 2.72
C VAL A 62 -8.49 -21.00 3.57
N MET A 63 -8.46 -21.42 4.84
CA MET A 63 -7.26 -21.42 5.67
C MET A 63 -6.78 -22.85 5.94
N SER A 64 -5.55 -23.19 5.53
CA SER A 64 -5.03 -24.58 5.62
C SER A 64 -4.91 -25.13 7.04
N CYS A 65 -4.75 -24.25 8.03
CA CYS A 65 -4.64 -24.62 9.44
C CYS A 65 -5.97 -24.50 10.20
N SER A 66 -7.09 -24.26 9.51
CA SER A 66 -8.42 -24.18 10.09
C SER A 66 -9.32 -25.27 9.54
N TRP A 67 -10.08 -25.91 10.43
CA TRP A 67 -11.16 -26.82 10.07
C TRP A 67 -12.46 -26.08 9.75
N TYR A 68 -12.52 -24.78 10.03
CA TYR A 68 -13.66 -23.91 9.78
C TYR A 68 -13.33 -22.99 8.60
N ASN A 69 -14.13 -23.10 7.55
CA ASN A 69 -14.10 -22.23 6.38
C ASN A 69 -15.54 -21.83 6.04
N PRO A 70 -15.76 -20.63 5.47
CA PRO A 70 -14.75 -19.66 5.02
C PRO A 70 -14.05 -18.91 6.16
N TYR A 71 -12.80 -18.54 5.90
CA TYR A 71 -12.03 -17.58 6.69
C TYR A 71 -12.19 -16.19 6.08
N TYR A 72 -12.32 -15.16 6.91
CA TYR A 72 -12.53 -13.77 6.48
C TYR A 72 -11.38 -12.89 6.94
N PHE A 73 -10.67 -12.31 5.97
CA PHE A 73 -9.69 -11.25 6.22
C PHE A 73 -10.22 -9.92 5.73
N ARG A 74 -9.97 -8.85 6.49
CA ARG A 74 -10.23 -7.49 6.05
C ARG A 74 -8.92 -6.71 5.95
N PHE A 75 -8.68 -6.09 4.80
CA PHE A 75 -7.59 -5.15 4.58
C PHE A 75 -8.13 -3.74 4.78
N ILE A 76 -7.36 -2.92 5.49
CA ILE A 76 -7.71 -1.55 5.86
C ILE A 76 -6.47 -0.69 5.63
N ASP A 77 -6.63 0.43 4.91
CA ASP A 77 -5.56 1.41 4.72
C ASP A 77 -5.05 1.96 6.06
N ILE A 78 -3.73 2.22 6.12
CA ILE A 78 -3.13 2.99 7.19
C ILE A 78 -2.84 4.38 6.63
N SER A 79 -3.69 5.35 6.97
CA SER A 79 -3.64 6.69 6.36
C SER A 79 -2.31 7.41 6.54
N SER A 80 -1.54 7.10 7.59
CA SER A 80 -0.23 7.69 7.87
C SER A 80 0.95 7.05 7.15
N GLU A 81 0.73 5.97 6.42
CA GLU A 81 1.78 5.21 5.75
C GLU A 81 1.48 5.08 4.25
N ASP A 82 2.49 5.12 3.40
CA ASP A 82 2.31 5.13 1.94
C ASP A 82 2.01 3.72 1.38
N ASN A 83 2.62 2.69 1.97
CA ASN A 83 2.62 1.33 1.44
C ASN A 83 2.23 0.26 2.49
N GLU A 84 1.46 0.63 3.51
CA GLU A 84 1.12 -0.27 4.61
C GLU A 84 -0.38 -0.41 4.83
N MET A 85 -0.80 -1.62 5.22
CA MET A 85 -2.18 -1.94 5.54
C MET A 85 -2.30 -2.73 6.84
N THR A 86 -3.45 -2.60 7.49
CA THR A 86 -3.87 -3.49 8.56
C THR A 86 -4.68 -4.64 7.96
N ILE A 87 -4.29 -5.87 8.27
CA ILE A 87 -5.05 -7.09 7.97
C ILE A 87 -5.72 -7.56 9.26
N GLU A 88 -7.05 -7.61 9.29
CA GLU A 88 -7.84 -8.13 10.41
C GLU A 88 -8.36 -9.55 10.11
N ASP A 89 -8.08 -10.51 10.99
CA ASP A 89 -8.79 -11.79 11.02
C ASP A 89 -10.17 -11.60 11.66
N GLN A 90 -11.22 -11.65 10.85
CA GLN A 90 -12.61 -11.48 11.27
C GLN A 90 -13.35 -12.82 11.46
N SER A 91 -12.64 -13.95 11.37
CA SER A 91 -13.24 -15.29 11.36
C SER A 91 -13.67 -15.76 12.75
N ASN A 92 -13.10 -15.19 13.83
CA ASN A 92 -13.36 -15.60 15.20
C ASN A 92 -14.00 -14.47 16.02
N ILE A 93 -15.29 -14.61 16.34
CA ILE A 93 -16.01 -13.70 17.23
C ILE A 93 -15.37 -13.74 18.62
N GLY A 94 -14.74 -12.65 19.05
CA GLY A 94 -14.13 -12.51 20.39
C GLY A 94 -12.63 -12.77 20.47
N SER A 95 -11.95 -13.05 19.36
CA SER A 95 -10.49 -13.11 19.29
C SER A 95 -10.02 -12.61 17.92
N PHE A 96 -10.04 -11.28 17.78
CA PHE A 96 -9.55 -10.60 16.59
C PHE A 96 -8.02 -10.54 16.63
N ARG A 97 -7.38 -11.04 15.57
CA ARG A 97 -5.95 -10.82 15.34
C ARG A 97 -5.82 -9.76 14.26
N SER A 98 -4.92 -8.82 14.47
CA SER A 98 -4.54 -7.85 13.45
C SER A 98 -3.06 -8.02 13.11
N TYR A 99 -2.73 -7.77 11.85
CA TYR A 99 -1.39 -7.84 11.31
C TYR A 99 -1.11 -6.57 10.53
N ARG A 100 0.04 -5.95 10.76
CA ARG A 100 0.59 -4.93 9.86
C ARG A 100 1.23 -5.61 8.67
N ALA A 101 0.82 -5.23 7.47
CA ALA A 101 1.42 -5.64 6.20
C ALA A 101 2.12 -4.45 5.55
N VAL A 102 3.26 -4.71 4.91
CA VAL A 102 4.07 -3.73 4.19
C VAL A 102 4.21 -4.20 2.75
N PHE A 103 3.71 -3.42 1.80
CA PHE A 103 3.78 -3.74 0.39
C PHE A 103 5.22 -3.60 -0.13
N THR A 104 5.68 -4.62 -0.83
CA THR A 104 7.02 -4.71 -1.46
C THR A 104 6.97 -4.49 -2.97
N SER A 105 5.76 -4.54 -3.53
CA SER A 105 5.39 -4.08 -4.88
C SER A 105 3.89 -3.82 -4.89
N GLU A 106 3.32 -3.32 -5.99
CA GLU A 106 1.88 -3.07 -6.11
C GLU A 106 1.02 -4.27 -5.69
N ARG A 107 1.46 -5.51 -5.95
CA ARG A 107 0.67 -6.72 -5.70
C ARG A 107 1.17 -7.61 -4.58
N ASN A 108 2.35 -7.35 -4.02
CA ASN A 108 2.96 -8.25 -3.03
C ASN A 108 3.24 -7.51 -1.74
N PHE A 109 3.07 -8.19 -0.62
CA PHE A 109 3.30 -7.63 0.71
C PHE A 109 3.95 -8.64 1.64
N ASP A 110 4.69 -8.12 2.61
CA ASP A 110 5.24 -8.87 3.73
C ASP A 110 4.48 -8.53 5.01
N ILE A 111 4.29 -9.53 5.87
CA ILE A 111 3.87 -9.34 7.25
C ILE A 111 5.15 -9.48 8.09
N PRO A 112 5.81 -8.37 8.46
CA PRO A 112 7.01 -8.43 9.29
C PRO A 112 6.69 -9.07 10.64
N SER A 113 7.71 -9.70 11.24
CA SER A 113 7.54 -10.36 12.54
C SER A 113 7.08 -9.36 13.59
N GLN A 114 5.89 -9.58 14.13
CA GLN A 114 5.25 -8.67 15.08
C GLN A 114 4.52 -9.46 16.18
N PRO A 115 4.43 -8.92 17.41
CA PRO A 115 3.63 -9.53 18.45
C PRO A 115 2.14 -9.50 18.06
N ILE A 116 1.40 -10.56 18.38
CA ILE A 116 -0.06 -10.58 18.22
C ILE A 116 -0.70 -10.88 19.57
N SER A 117 -1.87 -10.29 19.80
CA SER A 117 -2.69 -10.65 20.95
C SER A 117 -3.14 -12.10 20.80
N SER A 118 -2.85 -12.90 21.82
CA SER A 118 -3.57 -14.15 22.05
C SER A 118 -4.49 -13.88 23.24
N GLY A 119 -5.71 -14.40 23.26
CA GLY A 119 -6.58 -14.35 24.44
C GLY A 119 -6.04 -15.14 25.64
N SER A 120 -4.74 -15.45 25.65
CA SER A 120 -4.02 -16.28 26.61
C SER A 120 -2.75 -15.56 27.10
N PHE A 121 -2.09 -16.10 28.11
CA PHE A 121 -0.83 -15.54 28.62
C PHE A 121 0.39 -15.81 27.71
N GLU A 122 0.20 -16.38 26.52
CA GLU A 122 1.29 -16.68 25.59
C GLU A 122 1.72 -15.46 24.77
N SER A 123 3.04 -15.27 24.67
CA SER A 123 3.66 -14.33 23.73
C SER A 123 3.75 -14.96 22.34
N LEU A 124 2.77 -14.65 21.51
CA LEU A 124 2.74 -15.07 20.11
C LEU A 124 3.31 -13.98 19.20
N ARG A 125 3.97 -14.41 18.13
CA ARG A 125 4.41 -13.56 17.02
C ARG A 125 3.85 -14.06 15.72
N ALA A 126 3.42 -13.16 14.86
CA ALA A 126 3.02 -13.45 13.50
C ALA A 126 4.04 -12.88 12.51
N SER A 127 4.29 -13.60 11.43
CA SER A 127 5.04 -13.13 10.27
C SER A 127 4.53 -13.83 9.01
N GLY A 128 4.81 -13.32 7.83
CA GLY A 128 4.27 -13.91 6.62
C GLY A 128 4.50 -13.07 5.39
N SER A 129 3.80 -13.42 4.32
CA SER A 129 3.75 -12.67 3.07
C SER A 129 2.52 -13.05 2.27
N GLY A 130 2.12 -12.22 1.32
CA GLY A 130 1.00 -12.51 0.43
C GLY A 130 1.09 -11.76 -0.88
N SER A 131 0.17 -12.11 -1.78
CA SER A 131 0.11 -11.60 -3.14
C SER A 131 -1.33 -11.54 -3.64
N PHE A 132 -1.69 -10.43 -4.27
CA PHE A 132 -2.93 -10.27 -5.02
C PHE A 132 -2.75 -10.74 -6.46
N GLN A 133 -3.12 -11.99 -6.70
CA GLN A 133 -3.02 -12.63 -8.01
C GLN A 133 -4.30 -12.39 -8.82
N ASN A 134 -4.26 -12.71 -10.11
CA ASN A 134 -5.44 -12.66 -10.97
C ASN A 134 -6.56 -13.62 -10.50
N SER A 135 -6.20 -14.66 -9.73
CA SER A 135 -7.12 -15.63 -9.14
C SER A 135 -7.57 -15.27 -7.72
N GLY A 136 -7.22 -14.09 -7.22
CA GLY A 136 -7.51 -13.65 -5.85
C GLY A 136 -6.30 -13.62 -4.93
N LEU A 137 -6.55 -13.29 -3.66
CA LEU A 137 -5.56 -13.18 -2.60
C LEU A 137 -5.01 -14.55 -2.18
N VAL A 138 -3.69 -14.66 -2.16
CA VAL A 138 -2.97 -15.79 -1.54
C VAL A 138 -2.02 -15.24 -0.48
N MET A 139 -2.07 -15.81 0.72
CA MET A 139 -1.27 -15.33 1.84
C MET A 139 -0.77 -16.48 2.71
N ASN A 140 0.47 -16.38 3.19
CA ASN A 140 1.08 -17.31 4.13
C ASN A 140 1.31 -16.59 5.46
N ILE A 141 0.79 -17.13 6.55
CA ILE A 141 0.97 -16.60 7.90
C ILE A 141 1.64 -17.68 8.75
N THR A 142 2.76 -17.32 9.37
CA THR A 142 3.44 -18.11 10.38
C THR A 142 3.14 -17.55 11.75
N ILE A 143 2.62 -18.37 12.66
CA ILE A 143 2.44 -18.04 14.07
C ILE A 143 3.48 -18.81 14.88
N SER A 144 4.29 -18.08 15.65
CA SER A 144 5.31 -18.65 16.53
C SER A 144 5.06 -18.31 17.99
N SER A 145 5.29 -19.28 18.87
CA SER A 145 5.22 -19.14 20.33
C SER A 145 6.64 -19.22 20.89
N SER A 146 7.14 -18.11 21.46
CA SER A 146 8.49 -18.08 22.06
C SER A 146 8.56 -18.84 23.38
N THR A 147 7.43 -19.02 24.07
CA THR A 147 7.36 -19.79 25.33
C THR A 147 7.40 -21.29 25.09
N GLN A 148 6.76 -21.77 24.02
CA GLN A 148 6.69 -23.19 23.69
C GLN A 148 7.72 -23.63 22.64
N GLY A 149 8.37 -22.69 21.95
CA GLY A 149 9.31 -22.99 20.86
C GLY A 149 8.64 -23.59 19.63
N THR A 150 7.33 -23.36 19.44
CA THR A 150 6.54 -23.90 18.34
C THR A 150 6.32 -22.85 17.25
N SER A 151 6.19 -23.32 16.01
CA SER A 151 5.87 -22.48 14.84
C SER A 151 4.91 -23.23 13.93
N THR A 152 3.85 -22.56 13.51
CA THR A 152 2.82 -23.12 12.63
C THR A 152 2.70 -22.23 11.39
N LEU A 153 2.84 -22.82 10.21
CA LEU A 153 2.60 -22.17 8.92
C LEU A 153 1.15 -22.45 8.47
N CYS A 154 0.43 -21.38 8.16
CA CYS A 154 -0.94 -21.37 7.69
C CYS A 154 -0.99 -20.69 6.31
N ASN A 155 -1.69 -21.27 5.36
CA ASN A 155 -1.85 -20.71 4.02
C ASN A 155 -3.32 -20.36 3.80
N PHE A 156 -3.57 -19.14 3.35
CA PHE A 156 -4.86 -18.62 2.94
C PHE A 156 -4.94 -18.54 1.42
N THR A 157 -6.08 -18.93 0.86
CA THR A 157 -6.38 -18.78 -0.58
C THR A 157 -7.83 -18.35 -0.72
N GLU A 158 -8.04 -17.18 -1.31
CA GLU A 158 -9.36 -16.68 -1.69
C GLU A 158 -10.04 -17.58 -2.74
N TYR A 159 -11.38 -17.63 -2.73
CA TYR A 159 -12.18 -18.33 -3.72
C TYR A 159 -12.67 -17.44 -4.86
#